data_AF-A0AAD9BRH6-F1
#
_entry.id   AF-A0AAD9BRH6-F1
#
_cell.length_a   1.000
_cell.length_b   1.000
_cell.length_c   1.000
_cell.angle_alpha   90.00
_cell.angle_beta   90.00
_cell.angle_gamma   90.00
#
_symmetry.space_group_name_H-M   'P 1'
#
loop_
_entity.id
_entity.type
_entity.pdbx_description
1 polymer ?
#
loop_
_entity_poly.entity_id
_entity_poly.type
_entity_poly.pdbx_seq_one_letter_code
_entity_poly.pdbx_strand_id
1 'polypeptide(L)'
;MTLQPLTPVNCAGLLQQGFSLLQLDGEVLLFGQKGWPKRSCPTGVFGVRFKLGEMKLRAISFSNDSCYLPPLRCPAVCRLDPYDGLPESYLIHGGRTPNNEISSSLYLLTMDSRGCNRKLTLCCKEKELVGEVPGARYGHTMSMVQSHGKTACVLFGGRSYMPAGERTTENWNSVVDCPPQVFLFDMEFGCSSAILYLSLATDSLSI
;
A
#
# COMPACT_ATOMS: atom_id res chain seq x y z
N MET A 1 4.81 14.92 -24.93
CA MET A 1 4.80 13.61 -24.24
C MET A 1 4.99 12.52 -25.28
N THR A 2 5.84 11.54 -25.03
CA THR A 2 6.13 10.43 -25.96
C THR A 2 5.77 9.12 -25.29
N LEU A 3 5.12 8.22 -26.05
CA LEU A 3 4.84 6.86 -25.61
C LEU A 3 5.83 5.93 -26.33
N GLN A 4 6.48 5.05 -25.58
CA GLN A 4 7.38 4.04 -26.13
C GLN A 4 6.93 2.64 -25.71
N PRO A 5 6.78 1.68 -26.64
CA PRO A 5 6.48 0.30 -26.28
C PRO A 5 7.67 -0.33 -25.55
N LEU A 6 7.37 -1.16 -24.55
CA LEU A 6 8.35 -1.91 -23.78
C LEU A 6 8.07 -3.41 -23.87
N THR A 7 9.13 -4.22 -23.95
CA THR A 7 9.04 -5.67 -23.96
C THR A 7 9.29 -6.22 -22.55
N PRO A 8 8.30 -6.88 -21.91
CA PRO A 8 8.50 -7.54 -20.63
C PRO A 8 9.35 -8.81 -20.78
N VAL A 9 10.47 -8.92 -20.07
CA VAL A 9 11.41 -10.05 -20.25
C VAL A 9 11.18 -11.17 -19.23
N ASN A 10 11.06 -10.85 -17.95
CA ASN A 10 10.96 -11.84 -16.86
C ASN A 10 9.77 -11.58 -15.91
N CYS A 11 8.78 -10.82 -16.35
CA CYS A 11 7.68 -10.32 -15.51
C CYS A 11 6.26 -10.72 -15.95
N ALA A 12 6.10 -11.44 -17.06
CA ALA A 12 4.80 -11.73 -17.66
C ALA A 12 3.78 -12.42 -16.72
N GLY A 13 4.26 -13.27 -15.80
CA GLY A 13 3.39 -13.94 -14.82
C GLY A 13 3.19 -13.21 -13.49
N LEU A 14 3.85 -12.07 -13.30
CA LEU A 14 3.88 -11.33 -12.03
C LEU A 14 2.98 -10.10 -12.03
N LEU A 15 2.71 -9.51 -13.20
CA LEU A 15 1.87 -8.32 -13.32
C LEU A 15 0.38 -8.69 -13.17
N GLN A 16 -0.37 -7.85 -12.48
CA GLN A 16 -1.82 -7.92 -12.33
C GLN A 16 -2.37 -6.52 -12.13
N GLN A 17 -3.67 -6.31 -12.32
CA GLN A 17 -4.31 -5.03 -12.01
C GLN A 17 -4.26 -4.74 -10.50
N GLY A 18 -4.12 -3.45 -10.15
CA GLY A 18 -4.06 -3.01 -8.76
C GLY A 18 -2.71 -3.15 -8.08
N PHE A 19 -1.63 -3.39 -8.84
CA PHE A 19 -0.26 -3.31 -8.32
C PHE A 19 0.16 -1.85 -8.06
N SER A 20 1.18 -1.66 -7.22
CA SER A 20 1.73 -0.35 -6.88
C SER A 20 3.15 -0.19 -7.41
N LEU A 21 3.47 1.01 -7.91
CA LEU A 21 4.83 1.44 -8.17
C LEU A 21 5.27 2.42 -7.10
N LEU A 22 6.37 2.12 -6.40
CA LEU A 22 6.90 2.94 -5.31
C LEU A 22 8.29 3.45 -5.72
N GLN A 23 8.50 4.75 -5.69
CA GLN A 23 9.82 5.33 -5.95
C GLN A 23 10.53 5.53 -4.62
N LEU A 24 11.59 4.77 -4.36
CA LEU A 24 12.32 4.80 -3.11
C LEU A 24 13.82 4.75 -3.37
N ASP A 25 14.55 5.74 -2.84
CA ASP A 25 16.01 5.85 -3.00
C ASP A 25 16.48 5.77 -4.46
N GLY A 26 15.74 6.45 -5.35
CA GLY A 26 16.03 6.52 -6.79
C GLY A 26 15.77 5.24 -7.59
N GLU A 27 15.29 4.16 -6.97
CA GLU A 27 14.83 2.95 -7.65
C GLU A 27 13.28 2.96 -7.74
N VAL A 28 12.74 2.43 -8.84
CA VAL A 28 11.30 2.19 -8.96
C VAL A 28 11.03 0.75 -8.53
N LEU A 29 10.18 0.57 -7.54
CA LEU A 29 9.80 -0.72 -6.99
C LEU A 29 8.39 -1.09 -7.46
N LEU A 30 8.18 -2.37 -7.76
CA LEU A 30 6.90 -2.98 -8.02
C LEU A 30 6.48 -3.81 -6.81
N PHE A 31 5.28 -3.54 -6.31
CA PHE A 31 4.63 -4.24 -5.22
C PHE A 31 3.23 -4.70 -5.63
N GLY A 32 2.77 -5.84 -5.09
CA GLY A 32 1.46 -6.41 -5.43
C GLY A 32 1.51 -7.37 -6.62
N GLN A 33 2.48 -8.30 -6.65
CA GLN A 33 2.57 -9.34 -7.69
C GLN A 33 1.35 -10.28 -7.72
N LYS A 34 1.10 -10.90 -8.87
CA LYS A 34 0.08 -11.93 -9.04
C LYS A 34 0.37 -13.17 -8.21
N GLY A 35 -0.60 -13.56 -7.37
CA GLY A 35 -0.49 -14.69 -6.47
C GLY A 35 0.53 -14.49 -5.34
N TRP A 36 0.74 -15.53 -4.54
CA TRP A 36 1.68 -15.50 -3.42
C TRP A 36 3.15 -15.41 -3.89
N PRO A 37 4.05 -14.78 -3.09
CA PRO A 37 5.48 -14.71 -3.40
C PRO A 37 6.08 -16.10 -3.64
N LYS A 38 6.85 -16.23 -4.72
CA LYS A 38 7.52 -17.49 -5.09
C LYS A 38 8.91 -17.55 -4.47
N ARG A 39 9.50 -18.75 -4.40
CA ARG A 39 10.88 -18.94 -3.91
C ARG A 39 11.91 -18.05 -4.63
N SER A 40 11.69 -17.71 -5.89
CA SER A 40 12.55 -16.81 -6.67
C SER A 40 12.58 -15.37 -6.15
N CYS A 41 11.53 -14.92 -5.46
CA CYS A 41 11.43 -13.62 -4.81
C CYS A 41 10.46 -13.72 -3.62
N PRO A 42 10.92 -14.16 -2.45
CA PRO A 42 10.05 -14.45 -1.31
C PRO A 42 9.41 -13.21 -0.68
N THR A 43 9.96 -12.02 -0.93
CA THR A 43 9.40 -10.73 -0.49
C THR A 43 8.22 -10.27 -1.34
N GLY A 44 8.11 -10.75 -2.59
CA GLY A 44 7.12 -10.27 -3.55
C GLY A 44 7.32 -8.82 -4.03
N VAL A 45 8.44 -8.18 -3.68
CA VAL A 45 8.82 -6.82 -4.10
C VAL A 45 9.95 -6.88 -5.11
N PHE A 46 9.84 -6.09 -6.18
CA PHE A 46 10.79 -6.12 -7.29
C PHE A 46 11.29 -4.72 -7.64
N GLY A 47 12.58 -4.56 -7.89
CA GLY A 47 13.10 -3.38 -8.58
C GLY A 47 12.78 -3.46 -10.06
N VAL A 48 12.22 -2.40 -10.62
CA VAL A 48 11.88 -2.25 -12.04
C VAL A 48 13.04 -1.58 -12.76
N ARG A 49 13.53 -2.23 -13.82
CA ARG A 49 14.60 -1.68 -14.67
C ARG A 49 14.15 -1.62 -16.11
N PHE A 50 14.33 -0.45 -16.70
CA PHE A 50 14.14 -0.22 -18.13
C PHE A 50 15.51 -0.09 -18.80
N LYS A 51 15.78 -0.92 -19.81
CA LYS A 51 17.01 -0.84 -20.62
C LYS A 51 16.72 -1.25 -22.05
N LEU A 52 17.11 -0.43 -23.03
CA LEU A 52 17.01 -0.77 -24.46
C LEU A 52 15.60 -1.23 -24.91
N GLY A 53 14.53 -0.60 -24.39
CA GLY A 53 13.15 -1.00 -24.70
C GLY A 53 12.66 -2.25 -23.95
N GLU A 54 13.47 -2.84 -23.07
CA GLU A 54 13.09 -3.98 -22.24
C GLU A 54 12.74 -3.54 -20.80
N MET A 55 11.73 -4.20 -20.22
CA MET A 55 11.39 -4.12 -18.80
C MET A 55 11.82 -5.40 -18.10
N LYS A 56 12.63 -5.25 -17.04
CA LYS A 56 13.12 -6.36 -16.20
C LYS A 56 12.77 -6.11 -14.74
N LEU A 57 12.38 -7.18 -14.04
CA LEU A 57 12.19 -7.18 -12.60
C LEU A 57 13.37 -7.85 -11.90
N ARG A 58 13.89 -7.21 -10.86
CA ARG A 58 14.95 -7.75 -9.99
C ARG A 58 14.38 -7.98 -8.59
N ALA A 59 14.55 -9.19 -8.06
CA ALA A 59 14.12 -9.51 -6.70
C ALA A 59 14.80 -8.58 -5.66
N ILE A 60 14.00 -8.06 -4.73
CA ILE A 60 14.46 -7.21 -3.62
C ILE A 60 14.41 -8.02 -2.33
N SER A 61 15.41 -7.83 -1.48
CA SER A 61 15.51 -8.53 -0.19
C SER A 61 14.98 -7.64 0.93
N PHE A 62 14.43 -8.27 1.95
CA PHE A 62 14.06 -7.61 3.21
C PHE A 62 15.16 -7.84 4.25
N SER A 63 15.28 -6.91 5.19
CA SER A 63 16.10 -7.03 6.39
C SER A 63 15.56 -8.12 7.32
N ASN A 64 16.38 -8.57 8.28
CA ASN A 64 16.00 -9.64 9.21
C ASN A 64 14.89 -9.22 10.19
N ASP A 65 14.74 -7.93 10.47
CA ASP A 65 13.72 -7.38 11.36
C ASP A 65 12.40 -7.05 10.64
N SER A 66 12.30 -7.39 9.35
CA SER A 66 11.10 -7.15 8.56
C SER A 66 9.98 -8.14 8.84
N CYS A 67 8.74 -7.64 8.88
CA CYS A 67 7.56 -8.48 8.81
C CYS A 67 7.29 -8.94 7.36
N TYR A 68 6.46 -9.97 7.24
CA TYR A 68 5.94 -10.38 5.93
C TYR A 68 4.91 -9.35 5.43
N LEU A 69 5.03 -8.97 4.16
CA LEU A 69 4.08 -8.08 3.48
C LEU A 69 3.37 -8.87 2.37
N PRO A 70 2.06 -9.18 2.49
CA PRO A 70 1.34 -9.85 1.42
C PRO A 70 1.31 -8.98 0.14
N PRO A 71 1.25 -9.56 -1.07
CA PRO A 71 1.17 -8.78 -2.31
C PRO A 71 -0.25 -8.22 -2.48
N LEU A 72 -0.49 -7.08 -1.86
CA LEU A 72 -1.78 -6.39 -1.80
C LEU A 72 -2.15 -5.80 -3.15
N ARG A 73 -3.43 -5.94 -3.55
CA ARG A 73 -4.04 -5.26 -4.70
C ARG A 73 -4.85 -4.05 -4.24
N CYS A 74 -4.67 -2.93 -4.94
CA CYS A 74 -5.29 -1.64 -4.65
C CYS A 74 -5.16 -1.20 -3.18
N PRO A 75 -3.96 -1.30 -2.54
CA PRO A 75 -3.74 -0.68 -1.24
C PRO A 75 -3.72 0.85 -1.39
N ALA A 76 -3.95 1.58 -0.29
CA ALA A 76 -3.56 2.98 -0.25
C ALA A 76 -2.06 3.06 -0.01
N VAL A 77 -1.37 3.82 -0.84
CA VAL A 77 0.06 4.08 -0.72
C VAL A 77 0.29 5.56 -0.50
N CYS A 78 1.07 5.90 0.52
CA CYS A 78 1.46 7.27 0.80
C CYS A 78 2.97 7.35 0.92
N ARG A 79 3.58 8.20 0.10
CA ARG A 79 5.00 8.52 0.21
C ARG A 79 5.22 9.41 1.44
N LEU A 80 6.25 9.11 2.19
CA LEU A 80 6.78 9.92 3.27
C LEU A 80 8.10 10.51 2.80
N ASP A 81 8.13 11.83 2.63
CA ASP A 81 9.37 12.52 2.31
C ASP A 81 10.33 12.48 3.51
N PRO A 82 11.65 12.57 3.27
CA PRO A 82 12.63 12.62 4.34
C PRO A 82 12.32 13.76 5.31
N TYR A 83 12.26 13.46 6.60
CA TYR A 83 11.98 14.44 7.65
C TYR A 83 12.78 14.13 8.91
N ASP A 84 13.37 15.15 9.52
CA ASP A 84 14.07 15.04 10.81
C ASP A 84 15.11 13.90 10.90
N GLY A 85 15.89 13.72 9.83
CA GLY A 85 16.90 12.66 9.73
C GLY A 85 16.36 11.26 9.39
N LEU A 86 15.04 11.08 9.30
CA LEU A 86 14.44 9.85 8.79
C LEU A 86 14.51 9.81 7.26
N PRO A 87 14.84 8.64 6.68
CA PRO A 87 14.89 8.49 5.23
C PRO A 87 13.48 8.51 4.62
N GLU A 88 13.44 8.71 3.30
CA GLU A 88 12.24 8.49 2.50
C GLU A 88 11.64 7.11 2.80
N SER A 89 10.31 7.02 2.85
CA SER A 89 9.60 5.78 3.13
C SER A 89 8.18 5.78 2.56
N TYR A 90 7.48 4.65 2.68
CA TYR A 90 6.09 4.51 2.25
C TYR A 90 5.23 3.94 3.37
N LEU A 91 4.05 4.52 3.54
CA LEU A 91 2.95 3.88 4.25
C LEU A 91 2.08 3.13 3.25
N ILE A 92 1.73 1.90 3.59
CA ILE A 92 0.87 1.02 2.80
C ILE A 92 -0.25 0.54 3.72
N HIS A 93 -1.49 0.85 3.39
CA HIS A 93 -2.64 0.45 4.18
C HIS A 93 -3.65 -0.33 3.34
N GLY A 94 -4.16 -1.40 3.93
CA GLY A 94 -5.23 -2.22 3.38
C GLY A 94 -4.93 -2.82 2.01
N GLY A 95 -5.94 -2.93 1.16
CA GLY A 95 -5.83 -3.67 -0.11
C GLY A 95 -6.21 -5.15 0.03
N ARG A 96 -6.32 -5.82 -1.12
CA ARG A 96 -6.78 -7.22 -1.20
C ARG A 96 -5.62 -8.20 -1.29
N THR A 97 -5.63 -9.24 -0.48
CA THR A 97 -4.63 -10.33 -0.52
C THR A 97 -4.85 -11.23 -1.75
N PRO A 98 -3.90 -12.14 -2.07
CA PRO A 98 -4.13 -13.16 -3.09
C PRO A 98 -5.37 -14.03 -2.87
N ASN A 99 -5.77 -14.23 -1.61
CA ASN A 99 -6.97 -14.99 -1.24
C ASN A 99 -8.25 -14.14 -1.26
N ASN A 100 -8.18 -12.91 -1.74
CA ASN A 100 -9.27 -11.92 -1.73
C ASN A 100 -9.71 -11.46 -0.34
N GLU A 101 -9.00 -11.78 0.73
CA GLU A 101 -9.21 -11.12 2.02
C GLU A 101 -8.79 -9.64 1.90
N ILE A 102 -9.37 -8.77 2.71
CA ILE A 102 -9.00 -7.36 2.75
C ILE A 102 -8.16 -7.14 4.00
N SER A 103 -6.96 -6.60 3.84
CA SER A 103 -6.11 -6.24 4.96
C SER A 103 -6.65 -4.99 5.66
N SER A 104 -6.51 -4.93 6.98
CA SER A 104 -6.66 -3.71 7.80
C SER A 104 -5.32 -3.22 8.36
N SER A 105 -4.22 -3.87 7.99
CA SER A 105 -2.90 -3.56 8.53
C SER A 105 -2.32 -2.32 7.87
N LEU A 106 -1.53 -1.58 8.65
CA LEU A 106 -0.69 -0.48 8.19
C LEU A 106 0.77 -0.96 8.17
N TYR A 107 1.44 -0.82 7.04
CA TYR A 107 2.85 -1.18 6.89
C TYR A 107 3.68 0.07 6.59
N LEU A 108 4.82 0.19 7.27
CA LEU A 108 5.87 1.14 6.95
C LEU A 108 6.98 0.41 6.18
N LEU A 109 7.20 0.82 4.94
CA LEU A 109 8.26 0.31 4.08
C LEU A 109 9.37 1.36 3.97
N THR A 110 10.56 1.04 4.48
CA THR A 110 11.74 1.92 4.47
C THR A 110 12.90 1.28 3.72
N MET A 111 13.88 2.09 3.33
CA MET A 111 15.20 1.56 2.98
C MET A 111 15.91 1.12 4.26
N ASP A 112 16.50 -0.08 4.23
CA ASP A 112 17.38 -0.57 5.30
C ASP A 112 18.85 -0.30 4.96
N SER A 113 19.31 -0.86 3.85
CA SER A 113 20.73 -0.81 3.48
C SER A 113 20.95 -0.96 1.97
N ARG A 114 22.13 -0.52 1.53
CA ARG A 114 22.66 -0.85 0.21
C ARG A 114 23.87 -1.77 0.35
N GLY A 115 23.68 -3.03 0.01
CA GLY A 115 24.75 -4.03 0.01
C GLY A 115 25.71 -3.91 -1.18
N CYS A 116 26.64 -4.87 -1.27
CA CYS A 116 27.56 -5.00 -2.40
C CYS A 116 26.82 -4.96 -3.74
N ASN A 117 27.39 -4.28 -4.74
CA ASN A 117 26.77 -4.03 -6.06
C ASN A 117 25.47 -3.20 -6.02
N ARG A 118 25.34 -2.28 -5.05
CA ARG A 118 24.18 -1.37 -4.89
C ARG A 118 22.85 -2.11 -4.77
N LYS A 119 22.86 -3.35 -4.26
CA LYS A 119 21.62 -4.11 -4.03
C LYS A 119 20.87 -3.46 -2.88
N LEU A 120 19.66 -2.98 -3.17
CA LEU A 120 18.76 -2.40 -2.19
C LEU A 120 18.17 -3.51 -1.30
N THR A 121 18.24 -3.30 0.01
CA THR A 121 17.52 -4.06 1.03
C THR A 121 16.49 -3.13 1.66
N LEU A 122 15.26 -3.62 1.81
CA LEU A 122 14.16 -2.87 2.43
C LEU A 122 13.89 -3.38 3.84
N CYS A 123 13.32 -2.53 4.69
CA CYS A 123 12.72 -2.94 5.94
C CYS A 123 11.21 -2.72 5.87
N CYS A 124 10.42 -3.74 6.21
CA CYS A 124 8.96 -3.62 6.31
C CYS A 124 8.53 -3.84 7.76
N LYS A 125 7.86 -2.87 8.37
CA LYS A 125 7.31 -2.99 9.72
C LYS A 125 5.82 -2.80 9.68
N GLU A 126 5.08 -3.72 10.28
CA GLU A 126 3.68 -3.52 10.60
C GLU A 126 3.58 -2.50 11.74
N LYS A 127 2.77 -1.46 11.55
CA LYS A 127 2.48 -0.45 12.55
C LYS A 127 1.08 -0.68 13.10
N GLU A 128 1.01 -0.83 14.40
CA GLU A 128 -0.26 -0.82 15.11
C GLU A 128 -0.73 0.63 15.29
N LEU A 129 -2.03 0.83 15.13
CA LEU A 129 -2.69 2.09 15.43
C LEU A 129 -3.63 1.88 16.61
N VAL A 130 -3.69 2.87 17.50
CA VAL A 130 -4.59 2.87 18.67
C VAL A 130 -5.68 3.93 18.48
N GLY A 131 -6.89 3.65 18.96
CA GLY A 131 -8.03 4.57 18.87
C GLY A 131 -9.03 4.13 17.79
N GLU A 132 -9.54 5.09 17.01
CA GLU A 132 -10.53 4.83 15.97
C GLU A 132 -9.84 4.44 14.67
N VAL A 133 -9.50 3.16 14.55
CA VAL A 133 -8.75 2.62 13.40
C VAL A 133 -9.70 2.30 12.24
N PRO A 134 -9.35 2.62 10.99
CA PRO A 134 -10.17 2.22 9.85
C PRO A 134 -10.23 0.70 9.72
N GLY A 135 -11.44 0.18 9.54
CA GLY A 135 -11.63 -1.22 9.17
C GLY A 135 -11.02 -1.58 7.81
N ALA A 136 -10.88 -2.88 7.58
CA ALA A 136 -10.32 -3.47 6.35
C ALA A 136 -10.99 -2.91 5.08
N ARG A 137 -10.19 -2.30 4.21
CA ARG A 137 -10.67 -1.65 2.97
C ARG A 137 -9.63 -1.65 1.86
N TYR A 138 -10.08 -1.47 0.62
CA TYR A 138 -9.22 -1.31 -0.56
C TYR A 138 -9.75 -0.21 -1.49
N GLY A 139 -8.90 0.30 -2.38
CA GLY A 139 -9.28 1.40 -3.30
C GLY A 139 -9.56 2.73 -2.60
N HIS A 140 -9.09 2.88 -1.35
CA HIS A 140 -9.11 4.13 -0.62
C HIS A 140 -7.81 4.91 -0.90
N THR A 141 -7.78 6.17 -0.46
CA THR A 141 -6.59 7.02 -0.61
C THR A 141 -6.03 7.39 0.75
N MET A 142 -4.71 7.57 0.80
CA MET A 142 -3.99 8.04 1.97
C MET A 142 -3.00 9.11 1.54
N SER A 143 -2.83 10.18 2.33
CA SER A 143 -1.95 11.30 2.00
C SER A 143 -1.39 11.94 3.26
N MET A 144 -0.10 12.25 3.23
CA MET A 144 0.57 12.97 4.31
C MET A 144 0.24 14.46 4.21
N VAL A 145 -0.16 15.06 5.33
CA VAL A 145 -0.43 16.49 5.44
C VAL A 145 0.42 17.10 6.54
N GLN A 146 0.72 18.38 6.40
CA GLN A 146 1.44 19.14 7.41
C GLN A 146 0.66 20.39 7.78
N SER A 147 0.57 20.69 9.07
CA SER A 147 -0.07 21.88 9.60
C SER A 147 0.70 22.39 10.82
N HIS A 148 1.12 23.65 10.80
CA HIS A 148 1.87 24.30 11.88
C HIS A 148 3.07 23.46 12.39
N GLY A 149 3.81 22.85 11.46
CA GLY A 149 4.98 22.01 11.79
C GLY A 149 4.66 20.58 12.23
N LYS A 150 3.39 20.23 12.46
CA LYS A 150 2.95 18.86 12.76
C LYS A 150 2.58 18.12 11.49
N THR A 151 2.94 16.85 11.40
CA THR A 151 2.58 15.98 10.28
C THR A 151 1.53 14.95 10.71
N ALA A 152 0.61 14.62 9.81
CA ALA A 152 -0.40 13.59 10.03
C ALA A 152 -0.76 12.91 8.71
N CYS A 153 -1.13 11.64 8.77
CA CYS A 153 -1.62 10.93 7.60
C CYS A 153 -3.15 11.02 7.55
N VAL A 154 -3.71 11.49 6.44
CA VAL A 154 -5.15 11.49 6.18
C VAL A 154 -5.49 10.26 5.36
N LEU A 155 -6.52 9.52 5.77
CA LEU A 155 -7.08 8.39 5.00
C LEU A 155 -8.56 8.61 4.75
N PHE A 156 -9.01 8.34 3.52
CA PHE A 156 -10.40 8.51 3.13
C PHE A 156 -10.89 7.50 2.09
N GLY A 157 -12.17 7.12 2.23
CA GLY A 157 -12.92 6.33 1.26
C GLY A 157 -12.60 4.84 1.27
N GLY A 158 -12.78 4.21 0.11
CA GLY A 158 -12.55 2.79 -0.14
C GLY A 158 -13.80 1.93 -0.08
N ARG A 159 -13.59 0.65 -0.36
CA ARG A 159 -14.61 -0.41 -0.33
C ARG A 159 -14.22 -1.51 0.62
N SER A 160 -15.22 -2.13 1.21
CA SER A 160 -15.10 -3.33 2.03
C SER A 160 -16.09 -4.40 1.55
N TYR A 161 -15.95 -5.62 2.06
CA TYR A 161 -17.04 -6.58 1.94
C TYR A 161 -18.25 -6.13 2.75
N MET A 162 -19.41 -6.71 2.43
CA MET A 162 -20.60 -6.62 3.26
C MET A 162 -20.27 -6.94 4.74
N PRO A 163 -20.88 -6.22 5.71
CA PRO A 163 -20.73 -6.52 7.12
C PRO A 163 -21.07 -7.98 7.43
N ALA A 164 -20.39 -8.57 8.43
CA ALA A 164 -20.52 -10.00 8.74
C ALA A 164 -21.97 -10.45 9.04
N GLY A 165 -22.82 -9.56 9.59
CA GLY A 165 -24.23 -9.85 9.86
C GLY A 165 -25.13 -9.89 8.62
N GLU A 166 -24.68 -9.34 7.49
CA GLU A 166 -25.43 -9.25 6.23
C GLU A 166 -24.79 -10.11 5.12
N ARG A 167 -23.60 -10.66 5.39
CA ARG A 167 -22.84 -11.45 4.43
C ARG A 167 -23.26 -12.92 4.44
N THR A 168 -23.75 -13.39 3.30
CA THR A 168 -24.09 -14.77 3.01
C THR A 168 -23.12 -15.37 2.00
N THR A 169 -23.24 -16.66 1.72
CA THR A 169 -22.43 -17.31 0.67
C THR A 169 -22.78 -16.81 -0.74
N GLU A 170 -24.03 -16.40 -0.97
CA GLU A 170 -24.51 -15.88 -2.26
C GLU A 170 -23.97 -14.48 -2.55
N ASN A 171 -23.81 -13.65 -1.52
CA ASN A 171 -23.25 -12.30 -1.64
C ASN A 171 -21.80 -12.20 -1.14
N TRP A 172 -21.09 -13.33 -1.02
CA TRP A 172 -19.78 -13.38 -0.34
C TRP A 172 -18.76 -12.40 -0.91
N ASN A 173 -18.76 -12.19 -2.23
CA ASN A 173 -17.83 -11.28 -2.91
C ASN A 173 -18.41 -9.88 -3.15
N SER A 174 -19.63 -9.60 -2.68
CA SER A 174 -20.26 -8.29 -2.81
C SER A 174 -19.55 -7.27 -1.93
N VAL A 175 -19.34 -6.09 -2.50
CA VAL A 175 -18.63 -4.99 -1.86
C VAL A 175 -19.52 -3.77 -1.73
N VAL A 176 -19.29 -3.00 -0.68
CA VAL A 176 -19.95 -1.73 -0.39
C VAL A 176 -18.91 -0.65 -0.21
N ASP A 177 -19.26 0.59 -0.52
CA ASP A 177 -18.42 1.74 -0.18
C ASP A 177 -18.40 1.89 1.36
N CYS A 178 -17.23 2.15 1.91
CA CYS A 178 -17.10 2.39 3.35
C CYS A 178 -17.78 3.72 3.72
N PRO A 179 -18.27 3.87 4.98
CA PRO A 179 -18.82 5.14 5.44
C PRO A 179 -17.85 6.32 5.18
N PRO A 180 -18.35 7.52 4.85
CA PRO A 180 -17.55 8.69 4.48
C PRO A 180 -16.90 9.34 5.71
N GLN A 181 -16.04 8.58 6.37
CA GLN A 181 -15.21 9.01 7.50
C GLN A 181 -13.81 9.35 7.00
N VAL A 182 -13.26 10.44 7.54
CA VAL A 182 -11.86 10.83 7.36
C VAL A 182 -11.10 10.35 8.58
N PHE A 183 -10.05 9.56 8.36
CA PHE A 183 -9.17 9.08 9.42
C PHE A 183 -7.91 9.93 9.46
N LEU A 184 -7.50 10.34 10.66
CA LEU A 184 -6.25 11.05 10.91
C LEU A 184 -5.33 10.14 11.71
N PHE A 185 -4.15 9.85 11.16
CA PHE A 185 -3.10 9.10 11.83
C PHE A 185 -2.02 10.04 12.31
N ASP A 186 -1.82 10.05 13.63
CA ASP A 186 -0.63 10.60 14.24
C ASP A 186 0.50 9.57 14.16
N MET A 187 1.53 9.87 13.37
CA MET A 187 2.64 8.95 13.12
C MET A 187 3.67 8.92 14.25
N GLU A 188 3.67 9.92 15.13
CA GLU A 188 4.58 10.05 16.28
C GLU A 188 4.11 9.12 17.41
N PHE A 189 2.81 9.13 17.71
CA PHE A 189 2.22 8.33 18.79
C PHE A 189 1.52 7.06 18.32
N GLY A 190 1.31 6.88 17.01
CA GLY A 190 0.57 5.74 16.46
C GLY A 190 -0.92 5.79 16.78
N CYS A 191 -1.48 6.99 16.91
CA CYS A 191 -2.90 7.18 17.24
C CYS A 191 -3.73 7.41 15.97
N SER A 192 -4.97 6.93 15.98
CA SER A 192 -5.96 7.15 14.93
C SER A 192 -7.22 7.80 15.51
N SER A 193 -7.74 8.80 14.80
CA SER A 193 -9.03 9.43 15.09
C SER A 193 -9.90 9.46 13.84
N ALA A 194 -11.21 9.27 13.99
CA ALA A 194 -12.16 9.29 12.89
C ALA A 194 -13.06 10.52 12.98
N ILE A 195 -13.18 11.24 11.87
CA ILE A 195 -14.08 12.39 11.75
C ILE A 195 -15.13 12.04 10.70
N LEU A 196 -16.39 12.02 11.12
CA LEU A 196 -17.51 11.95 10.19
C LEU A 196 -17.68 13.31 9.51
N TYR A 197 -17.61 13.34 8.18
CA TYR A 197 -17.83 14.56 7.43
C TYR A 197 -19.24 14.55 6.82
N LEU A 198 -20.19 15.20 7.50
CA LEU A 198 -21.63 15.11 7.21
C LEU A 198 -21.99 15.55 5.78
N SER A 199 -21.30 16.53 5.21
CA SER A 199 -21.56 16.97 3.82
C SER A 199 -21.16 15.94 2.77
N LEU A 200 -20.28 14.97 3.09
CA LEU A 200 -19.99 13.83 2.22
C LEU A 200 -21.01 12.69 2.41
N ALA A 201 -21.75 12.68 3.51
CA ALA A 201 -22.82 11.72 3.76
C ALA A 201 -24.13 12.10 3.05
N THR A 202 -24.35 13.39 2.76
CA THR A 202 -25.55 13.85 2.04
C THR A 202 -25.54 13.50 0.54
N ASP A 203 -24.37 13.38 -0.08
CA ASP A 203 -24.24 12.98 -1.49
C ASP A 203 -24.38 11.47 -1.71
N SER A 204 -24.29 10.65 -0.66
CA SER A 204 -24.50 9.19 -0.73
C SER A 204 -25.96 8.77 -0.47
N LEU A 205 -26.82 9.71 -0.09
CA LEU A 205 -28.27 9.51 0.12
C LEU A 205 -29.12 10.07 -1.04
N SER A 206 -28.50 10.53 -2.13
CA SER A 206 -29.18 11.14 -3.29
C SER A 206 -29.14 10.30 -4.57
N ILE A 207 -28.94 8.99 -4.46
CA ILE A 207 -29.08 8.02 -5.57
C ILE A 207 -30.18 7.01 -5.23
#